data_AF-H2ZP72-F1
#
_entry.id   AF-H2ZP72-F1
#
_cell.length_a   1.000
_cell.length_b   1.000
_cell.length_c   1.000
_cell.angle_alpha   90.00
_cell.angle_beta   90.00
_cell.angle_gamma   90.00
#
_symmetry.space_group_name_H-M   'P 1'
#
loop_
_entity.id
_entity.type
_entity.pdbx_description
1 polymer ?
#
loop_
_entity_poly.entity_id
_entity_poly.type
_entity_poly.pdbx_seq_one_letter_code
_entity_poly.pdbx_strand_id
1 'polypeptide(L)'
;CWGYERNCTAGQRHGLPTSGCLNDRFLQEFWNSVDFGYVQERREEFDKLLLCRPGAQQQSMLQCSKYTRYCKAQNLFIDFTGLRDPHNRDKFRENVFKQGQIGGDCVLDRQLLQAQGDHKSPLQSWYAELENFSSMKFARDKCDVTIEHPVIFMKMDWGGNMFHHFCDFFNLYVTLHVNGSYFDRNSQIVMWDTATTHYYDPFSVSWEAFTTRPVVPLLDWADKKVCLDEVHFSLLPRMRSGLYYNTYVPQKCVGSNLFRSFSSFFLQRMQIRQLGPALKEPETPKIRVTLLQRGTPENEKIFRQIKNQKDLEKVFDDFPDLELKVVEYDWRKMSFKEQLSVTHNSDIFIGMHGAGLTHFLFLPPWAVAFELYNCDDKDCYYDLARLRGVKYVTWSDGGNPVNTPKPSEQGKHHKYGQNPKFWNWRFEPQRFKEILSEAREYVLNHATYKSLISKKLSKQKNKA
;
A
#
# COMPACT_ATOMS: atom_id res chain seq x y z
N CYS A 1 -12.26 13.01 14.34
CA CYS A 1 -11.91 11.66 14.84
C CYS A 1 -11.83 10.71 13.64
N TRP A 2 -11.10 9.61 13.73
CA TRP A 2 -10.95 8.66 12.63
C TRP A 2 -12.21 7.81 12.40
N GLY A 3 -13.01 7.59 13.44
CA GLY A 3 -14.26 6.84 13.37
C GLY A 3 -14.31 5.65 14.32
N TYR A 4 -13.17 5.16 14.79
CA TYR A 4 -13.06 4.05 15.73
C TYR A 4 -12.96 4.51 17.19
N GLU A 5 -12.84 5.81 17.46
CA GLU A 5 -12.84 6.34 18.82
C GLU A 5 -14.26 6.30 19.41
N ARG A 6 -14.38 5.93 20.70
CA ARG A 6 -15.68 5.65 21.37
C ARG A 6 -16.74 6.76 21.22
N ASN A 7 -16.32 8.02 21.16
CA ASN A 7 -17.23 9.18 21.08
C ASN A 7 -17.31 9.78 19.67
N CYS A 8 -16.85 9.07 18.64
CA CYS A 8 -16.85 9.56 17.26
C CYS A 8 -18.19 9.27 16.56
N THR A 9 -18.99 10.30 16.33
CA THR A 9 -20.22 10.16 15.53
C THR A 9 -19.93 10.17 14.03
N ALA A 10 -20.85 9.67 13.21
CA ALA A 10 -20.67 9.59 11.75
C ALA A 10 -20.37 10.96 11.10
N GLY A 11 -21.01 12.03 11.56
CA GLY A 11 -20.76 13.40 11.07
C GLY A 11 -19.43 14.02 11.50
N GLN A 12 -18.72 13.41 12.45
CA GLN A 12 -17.42 13.88 12.97
C GLN A 12 -16.22 13.10 12.41
N ARG A 13 -16.49 12.08 11.57
CA ARG A 13 -15.46 11.26 10.93
C ARG A 13 -14.62 12.13 9.99
N HIS A 14 -13.30 11.93 10.06
CA HIS A 14 -12.37 12.63 9.19
C HIS A 14 -12.55 12.24 7.72
N GLY A 15 -12.38 13.22 6.84
CA GLY A 15 -12.27 13.02 5.41
C GLY A 15 -13.52 13.45 4.64
N LEU A 16 -13.62 12.99 3.40
CA LEU A 16 -14.75 13.29 2.52
C LEU A 16 -15.74 12.12 2.56
N PRO A 17 -17.05 12.37 2.42
CA PRO A 17 -18.03 11.29 2.34
C PRO A 17 -17.68 10.29 1.23
N THR A 18 -17.85 9.00 1.52
CA THR A 18 -17.90 7.95 0.50
C THR A 18 -19.11 8.20 -0.40
N SER A 19 -18.97 7.97 -1.70
CA SER A 19 -20.03 8.22 -2.68
C SER A 19 -20.19 7.05 -3.64
N GLY A 20 -21.24 7.09 -4.46
CA GLY A 20 -21.49 6.10 -5.52
C GLY A 20 -22.00 4.74 -5.04
N CYS A 21 -22.07 4.48 -3.73
CA CYS A 21 -22.63 3.25 -3.19
C CYS A 21 -24.08 3.03 -3.65
N LEU A 22 -24.44 1.76 -3.90
CA LEU A 22 -25.78 1.40 -4.37
C LEU A 22 -26.89 1.71 -3.35
N ASN A 23 -26.59 1.55 -2.06
CA ASN A 23 -27.48 1.85 -0.94
C ASN A 23 -26.66 1.89 0.37
N ASP A 24 -27.33 2.19 1.49
CA ASP A 24 -26.70 2.32 2.82
C ASP A 24 -26.03 1.02 3.31
N ARG A 25 -26.51 -0.15 2.89
CA ARG A 25 -25.86 -1.43 3.21
C ARG A 25 -24.47 -1.49 2.59
N PHE A 26 -24.34 -1.20 1.30
CA PHE A 26 -23.03 -1.16 0.63
C PHE A 26 -22.11 -0.07 1.21
N LEU A 27 -22.68 1.07 1.63
CA LEU A 27 -21.94 2.12 2.32
C LEU A 27 -21.37 1.64 3.66
N GLN A 28 -22.16 0.92 4.45
CA GLN A 28 -21.72 0.35 5.72
C GLN A 28 -20.70 -0.79 5.52
N GLU A 29 -20.92 -1.67 4.52
CA GLU A 29 -19.94 -2.69 4.14
C GLU A 29 -18.62 -2.05 3.72
N PHE A 30 -18.65 -0.93 2.98
CA PHE A 30 -17.45 -0.20 2.55
C PHE A 30 -16.71 0.38 3.74
N TRP A 31 -17.43 1.00 4.68
CA TRP A 31 -16.86 1.48 5.94
C TRP A 31 -16.15 0.36 6.72
N ASN A 32 -16.80 -0.80 6.86
CA ASN A 32 -16.31 -1.93 7.64
C ASN A 32 -15.13 -2.66 6.98
N SER A 33 -15.11 -2.76 5.65
CA SER A 33 -14.15 -3.60 4.92
C SER A 33 -12.93 -2.84 4.43
N VAL A 34 -13.07 -1.57 4.03
CA VAL A 34 -12.03 -0.83 3.32
C VAL A 34 -11.76 0.58 3.85
N ASP A 35 -12.42 0.97 4.93
CA ASP A 35 -12.22 2.26 5.61
C ASP A 35 -11.86 2.05 7.09
N PHE A 36 -11.89 3.10 7.90
CA PHE A 36 -11.54 3.05 9.33
C PHE A 36 -12.42 2.13 10.18
N GLY A 37 -13.57 1.66 9.68
CA GLY A 37 -14.33 0.57 10.31
C GLY A 37 -13.54 -0.74 10.36
N TYR A 38 -12.69 -1.01 9.36
CA TYR A 38 -11.76 -2.14 9.40
C TYR A 38 -10.79 -2.04 10.58
N VAL A 39 -10.22 -0.85 10.78
CA VAL A 39 -9.34 -0.58 11.93
C VAL A 39 -10.10 -0.78 13.24
N GLN A 40 -11.33 -0.27 13.32
CA GLN A 40 -12.19 -0.42 14.50
C GLN A 40 -12.33 -1.90 14.90
N GLU A 41 -12.68 -2.76 13.95
CA GLU A 41 -12.85 -4.19 14.19
C GLU A 41 -11.56 -4.85 14.69
N ARG A 42 -10.41 -4.55 14.06
CA ARG A 42 -9.11 -5.08 14.49
C ARG A 42 -8.72 -4.62 15.90
N ARG A 43 -9.08 -3.38 16.27
CA ARG A 43 -8.87 -2.85 17.62
C ARG A 43 -9.78 -3.51 18.64
N GLU A 44 -11.06 -3.71 18.32
CA GLU A 44 -11.99 -4.41 19.19
C GLU A 44 -11.59 -5.87 19.42
N GLU A 45 -11.06 -6.55 18.40
CA GLU A 45 -10.45 -7.86 18.54
C GLU A 45 -9.23 -7.81 19.47
N PHE A 46 -8.32 -6.85 19.23
CA PHE A 46 -7.11 -6.66 20.02
C PHE A 46 -7.42 -6.41 21.51
N ASP A 47 -8.35 -5.51 21.82
CA ASP A 47 -8.75 -5.15 23.18
C ASP A 47 -9.30 -6.34 23.98
N LYS A 48 -9.83 -7.36 23.31
CA LYS A 48 -10.47 -8.53 23.93
C LYS A 48 -9.55 -9.74 24.10
N LEU A 49 -8.42 -9.81 23.39
CA LEU A 49 -7.60 -11.01 23.28
C LEU A 49 -6.21 -10.82 23.89
N LEU A 50 -6.16 -10.89 25.22
CA LEU A 50 -4.94 -10.94 26.02
C LEU A 50 -4.51 -12.40 26.21
N LEU A 51 -3.47 -12.82 25.50
CA LEU A 51 -2.97 -14.21 25.51
C LEU A 51 -2.04 -14.47 26.70
N CYS A 52 -1.18 -13.51 27.04
CA CYS A 52 -0.29 -13.60 28.18
C CYS A 52 -0.43 -12.38 29.09
N ARG A 53 -0.88 -12.60 30.33
CA ARG A 53 -1.21 -11.54 31.28
C ARG A 53 -0.02 -11.18 32.17
N PRO A 54 0.28 -9.87 32.36
CA PRO A 54 1.30 -9.43 33.30
C PRO A 54 0.83 -9.62 34.75
N GLY A 55 1.73 -10.02 35.67
CA GLY A 55 1.55 -9.88 37.11
C GLY A 55 2.20 -8.62 37.70
N ALA A 56 2.41 -8.60 39.02
CA ALA A 56 2.38 -7.38 39.84
C ALA A 56 3.55 -6.39 39.73
N GLN A 57 4.77 -6.79 39.32
CA GLN A 57 5.98 -5.93 39.47
C GLN A 57 6.62 -5.46 38.14
N GLN A 58 6.55 -6.26 37.09
CA GLN A 58 6.85 -5.99 35.68
C GLN A 58 6.91 -7.37 35.05
N GLN A 59 5.87 -7.72 34.32
CA GLN A 59 5.68 -9.06 33.83
C GLN A 59 5.23 -8.94 32.39
N SER A 60 5.78 -9.77 31.54
CA SER A 60 5.63 -9.66 30.10
C SER A 60 4.16 -9.66 29.69
N MET A 61 3.89 -9.23 28.47
CA MET A 61 2.54 -9.25 27.93
C MET A 61 2.57 -9.77 26.51
N LEU A 62 1.53 -10.50 26.13
CA LEU A 62 1.21 -10.76 24.74
C LEU A 62 -0.28 -10.54 24.53
N GLN A 63 -0.63 -9.55 23.72
CA GLN A 63 -1.99 -9.24 23.33
C GLN A 63 -2.08 -9.26 21.81
N CYS A 64 -3.15 -9.79 21.24
CA CYS A 64 -3.27 -10.00 19.81
C CYS A 64 -4.67 -9.64 19.31
N SER A 65 -4.81 -9.33 18.03
CA SER A 65 -6.10 -9.45 17.34
C SER A 65 -6.38 -10.91 16.97
N LYS A 66 -7.63 -11.18 16.56
CA LYS A 66 -8.10 -12.54 16.25
C LYS A 66 -7.16 -13.21 15.25
N TYR A 67 -6.89 -14.50 15.49
CA TYR A 67 -5.97 -15.32 14.69
C TYR A 67 -4.52 -14.84 14.69
N THR A 68 -4.08 -14.06 15.69
CA THR A 68 -2.73 -13.49 15.79
C THR A 68 -2.31 -12.71 14.53
N ARG A 69 -3.26 -11.98 13.93
CA ARG A 69 -3.03 -11.17 12.72
C ARG A 69 -2.22 -9.91 13.00
N TYR A 70 -2.38 -9.35 14.19
CA TYR A 70 -1.57 -8.31 14.78
C TYR A 70 -1.33 -8.68 16.23
N CYS A 71 -0.14 -8.46 16.76
CA CYS A 71 0.14 -8.67 18.18
C CYS A 71 1.03 -7.56 18.73
N LYS A 72 0.86 -7.26 20.01
CA LYS A 72 1.74 -6.42 20.81
C LYS A 72 2.31 -7.28 21.93
N ALA A 73 3.62 -7.20 22.12
CA ALA A 73 4.31 -7.78 23.25
C ALA A 73 5.08 -6.72 24.05
N GLN A 74 5.14 -6.91 25.37
CA GLN A 74 5.97 -6.10 26.27
C GLN A 74 6.90 -7.02 27.03
N ASN A 75 8.15 -6.59 27.22
CA ASN A 75 9.22 -7.38 27.85
C ASN A 75 9.34 -8.77 27.22
N LEU A 76 9.62 -8.82 25.92
CA LEU A 76 9.71 -10.06 25.15
C LEU A 76 11.15 -10.59 25.14
N PHE A 77 11.32 -11.88 25.40
CA PHE A 77 12.55 -12.61 25.15
C PHE A 77 12.43 -13.45 23.88
N ILE A 78 13.45 -13.40 23.03
CA ILE A 78 13.58 -14.28 21.86
C ILE A 78 15.01 -14.83 21.78
N ASP A 79 15.15 -16.14 21.66
CA ASP A 79 16.39 -16.85 21.39
C ASP A 79 16.42 -17.26 19.91
N PHE A 80 17.23 -16.55 19.12
CA PHE A 80 17.43 -16.82 17.70
C PHE A 80 18.57 -17.82 17.43
N THR A 81 19.02 -18.57 18.44
CA THR A 81 19.99 -19.67 18.26
C THR A 81 19.50 -20.68 17.23
N GLY A 82 20.31 -20.91 16.19
CA GLY A 82 19.99 -21.82 15.10
C GLY A 82 19.08 -21.21 14.03
N LEU A 83 18.83 -19.90 14.07
CA LEU A 83 18.07 -19.23 13.01
C LEU A 83 18.82 -19.30 11.67
N ARG A 84 20.14 -19.10 11.68
CA ARG A 84 20.94 -19.02 10.46
C ARG A 84 21.10 -20.39 9.79
N ASP A 85 20.62 -20.46 8.55
CA ASP A 85 20.85 -21.59 7.66
C ASP A 85 21.36 -21.05 6.30
N PRO A 86 22.65 -21.23 5.96
CA PRO A 86 23.26 -20.75 4.70
C PRO A 86 22.55 -21.22 3.43
N HIS A 87 21.86 -22.36 3.50
CA HIS A 87 21.16 -22.97 2.38
C HIS A 87 19.68 -22.60 2.33
N ASN A 88 19.14 -21.95 3.37
CA ASN A 88 17.74 -21.54 3.37
C ASN A 88 17.46 -20.46 2.32
N ARG A 89 16.41 -20.71 1.54
CA ARG A 89 15.83 -19.79 0.54
C ARG A 89 14.37 -19.47 0.82
N ASP A 90 13.77 -20.11 1.82
CA ASP A 90 12.42 -19.80 2.27
C ASP A 90 12.44 -18.57 3.16
N LYS A 91 11.70 -17.53 2.77
CA LYS A 91 11.62 -16.27 3.52
C LYS A 91 10.87 -16.45 4.83
N PHE A 92 9.92 -17.37 4.87
CA PHE A 92 8.98 -17.53 5.99
C PHE A 92 9.00 -18.95 6.53
N ARG A 93 10.21 -19.47 6.76
CA ARG A 93 10.38 -20.78 7.37
C ARG A 93 9.54 -20.84 8.65
N GLU A 94 8.61 -21.79 8.70
CA GLU A 94 7.77 -22.00 9.87
C GLU A 94 8.50 -22.81 10.95
N ASN A 95 7.97 -22.82 12.18
CA ASN A 95 8.49 -23.59 13.32
C ASN A 95 9.95 -23.24 13.69
N VAL A 96 10.33 -21.96 13.52
CA VAL A 96 11.68 -21.46 13.83
C VAL A 96 11.98 -21.55 15.33
N PHE A 97 10.97 -21.41 16.19
CA PHE A 97 11.14 -21.44 17.64
C PHE A 97 10.61 -22.73 18.24
N LYS A 98 11.40 -23.29 19.16
CA LYS A 98 11.01 -24.34 20.10
C LYS A 98 10.48 -23.71 21.39
N GLN A 99 9.90 -24.55 22.24
CA GLN A 99 9.49 -24.15 23.58
C GLN A 99 10.65 -23.52 24.36
N GLY A 100 10.41 -22.38 25.00
CA GLY A 100 11.42 -21.62 25.73
C GLY A 100 12.29 -20.68 24.89
N GLN A 101 12.15 -20.68 23.55
CA GLN A 101 12.91 -19.75 22.68
C GLN A 101 12.17 -18.45 22.39
N ILE A 102 10.87 -18.36 22.68
CA ILE A 102 10.12 -17.11 22.61
C ILE A 102 9.14 -17.07 23.77
N GLY A 103 9.12 -15.97 24.52
CA GLY A 103 8.29 -15.90 25.71
C GLY A 103 8.55 -14.71 26.62
N GLY A 104 7.93 -14.77 27.79
CA GLY A 104 8.12 -13.77 28.83
C GLY A 104 7.50 -14.16 30.17
N ASP A 105 7.77 -13.37 31.21
CA ASP A 105 7.33 -13.65 32.58
C ASP A 105 5.86 -13.23 32.73
N CYS A 106 4.94 -14.09 32.32
CA CYS A 106 3.52 -13.80 32.29
C CYS A 106 2.67 -15.07 32.39
N VAL A 107 1.39 -14.93 32.74
CA VAL A 107 0.46 -16.07 32.81
C VAL A 107 -0.15 -16.28 31.42
N LEU A 108 0.33 -17.31 30.72
CA LEU A 108 -0.11 -17.66 29.35
C LEU A 108 -1.36 -18.53 29.36
N ASP A 109 -2.39 -18.12 28.63
CA ASP A 109 -3.52 -18.97 28.29
C ASP A 109 -3.19 -19.78 27.02
N ARG A 110 -2.70 -21.01 27.21
CA ARG A 110 -2.29 -21.89 26.10
C ARG A 110 -3.47 -22.33 25.23
N GLN A 111 -4.64 -22.57 25.83
CA GLN A 111 -5.82 -23.01 25.08
C GLN A 111 -6.33 -21.88 24.19
N LEU A 112 -6.37 -20.66 24.73
CA LEU A 112 -6.76 -19.48 23.96
C LEU A 112 -5.79 -19.18 22.82
N LEU A 113 -4.48 -19.32 23.05
CA LEU A 113 -3.47 -19.21 22.00
C LEU A 113 -3.69 -20.26 20.91
N GLN A 114 -3.81 -21.55 21.27
CA GLN A 114 -4.02 -22.63 20.30
C GLN A 114 -5.28 -22.42 19.44
N ALA A 115 -6.34 -21.85 20.02
CA ALA A 115 -7.57 -21.52 19.30
C ALA A 115 -7.40 -20.43 18.23
N GLN A 116 -6.25 -19.74 18.16
CA GLN A 116 -5.96 -18.73 17.13
C GLN A 116 -5.30 -19.30 15.87
N GLY A 117 -5.08 -20.61 15.79
CA GLY A 117 -4.34 -21.26 14.70
C GLY A 117 -5.03 -21.37 13.34
N ASP A 118 -6.34 -21.10 13.23
CA ASP A 118 -7.13 -21.33 12.00
C ASP A 118 -6.59 -20.63 10.74
N HIS A 119 -5.90 -19.50 10.91
CA HIS A 119 -5.31 -18.74 9.81
C HIS A 119 -3.78 -18.87 9.73
N LYS A 120 -3.18 -19.91 10.32
CA LYS A 120 -1.74 -20.19 10.21
C LYS A 120 -1.34 -20.22 8.73
N SER A 121 -0.60 -19.19 8.31
CA SER A 121 -0.05 -19.04 6.98
C SER A 121 0.93 -17.86 6.99
N PRO A 122 2.08 -17.97 6.29
CA PRO A 122 3.18 -17.01 6.38
C PRO A 122 2.79 -15.53 6.34
N LEU A 123 1.95 -15.13 5.38
CA LEU A 123 1.55 -13.75 5.15
C LEU A 123 0.09 -13.45 5.60
N GLN A 124 -0.52 -14.34 6.39
CA GLN A 124 -1.88 -14.17 6.90
C GLN A 124 -1.97 -14.11 8.42
N SER A 125 -0.98 -14.65 9.13
CA SER A 125 -0.94 -14.71 10.59
C SER A 125 0.50 -14.82 11.14
N TRP A 126 0.72 -14.36 12.37
CA TRP A 126 1.94 -14.59 13.16
C TRP A 126 1.87 -15.86 14.01
N TYR A 127 0.83 -16.67 13.85
CA TYR A 127 0.60 -17.84 14.68
C TYR A 127 1.78 -18.81 14.66
N ALA A 128 2.40 -19.04 13.49
CA ALA A 128 3.55 -19.95 13.38
C ALA A 128 4.76 -19.52 14.22
N GLU A 129 4.97 -18.22 14.39
CA GLU A 129 6.05 -17.67 15.22
C GLU A 129 5.69 -17.66 16.71
N LEU A 130 4.39 -17.63 17.04
CA LEU A 130 3.89 -17.46 18.40
C LEU A 130 3.31 -18.76 19.00
N GLU A 131 3.13 -19.83 18.24
CA GLU A 131 2.49 -21.07 18.72
C GLU A 131 3.23 -21.73 19.88
N ASN A 132 4.56 -21.55 19.92
CA ASN A 132 5.44 -22.05 20.99
C ASN A 132 5.76 -21.00 22.07
N PHE A 133 4.98 -19.91 22.14
CA PHE A 133 5.16 -18.89 23.18
C PHE A 133 5.14 -19.50 24.57
N SER A 134 6.08 -19.08 25.41
CA SER A 134 6.36 -19.69 26.70
C SER A 134 6.21 -18.69 27.84
N SER A 135 5.51 -19.11 28.90
CA SER A 135 5.58 -18.45 30.21
C SER A 135 6.92 -18.80 30.84
N MET A 136 7.82 -17.83 30.94
CA MET A 136 9.18 -18.04 31.42
C MET A 136 9.80 -16.77 32.00
N LYS A 137 10.56 -16.94 33.09
CA LYS A 137 11.40 -15.86 33.61
C LYS A 137 12.68 -15.76 32.80
N PHE A 138 13.09 -14.54 32.49
CA PHE A 138 14.39 -14.26 31.90
C PHE A 138 14.98 -13.01 32.57
N ALA A 139 16.31 -12.96 32.61
CA ALA A 139 17.04 -11.84 33.17
C ALA A 139 17.65 -11.04 32.01
N ARG A 140 17.39 -9.73 31.95
CA ARG A 140 17.81 -8.88 30.81
C ARG A 140 19.33 -8.82 30.64
N ASP A 141 20.08 -8.96 31.73
CA ASP A 141 21.55 -9.05 31.76
C ASP A 141 22.10 -10.32 31.08
N LYS A 142 21.23 -11.29 30.76
CA LYS A 142 21.58 -12.53 30.04
C LYS A 142 21.23 -12.51 28.56
N CYS A 143 20.72 -11.41 28.03
CA CYS A 143 20.51 -11.21 26.61
C CYS A 143 21.77 -10.65 25.94
N ASP A 144 22.09 -11.15 24.75
CA ASP A 144 23.21 -10.64 23.93
C ASP A 144 22.87 -9.26 23.34
N VAL A 145 21.57 -9.00 23.11
CA VAL A 145 21.06 -7.73 22.59
C VAL A 145 19.85 -7.31 23.43
N THR A 146 19.83 -6.06 23.88
CA THR A 146 18.68 -5.45 24.54
C THR A 146 18.22 -4.25 23.74
N ILE A 147 16.94 -4.19 23.42
CA ILE A 147 16.32 -3.16 22.60
C ILE A 147 15.22 -2.45 23.40
N GLU A 148 15.49 -1.22 23.78
CA GLU A 148 14.59 -0.41 24.63
C GLU A 148 13.58 0.43 23.83
N HIS A 149 13.87 0.71 22.55
CA HIS A 149 12.93 1.40 21.65
C HIS A 149 11.91 0.43 21.04
N PRO A 150 10.73 0.91 20.60
CA PRO A 150 9.73 0.04 19.99
C PRO A 150 10.25 -0.65 18.73
N VAL A 151 9.93 -1.92 18.56
CA VAL A 151 10.26 -2.72 17.37
C VAL A 151 8.98 -3.14 16.64
N ILE A 152 8.98 -3.06 15.32
CA ILE A 152 7.91 -3.57 14.47
C ILE A 152 8.48 -4.71 13.62
N PHE A 153 8.05 -5.94 13.89
CA PHE A 153 8.31 -7.08 13.03
C PHE A 153 7.35 -7.04 11.83
N MET A 154 7.90 -7.20 10.63
CA MET A 154 7.13 -7.20 9.38
C MET A 154 7.55 -8.36 8.49
N LYS A 155 6.56 -9.12 7.98
CA LYS A 155 6.75 -10.02 6.84
C LYS A 155 6.28 -9.33 5.57
N MET A 156 7.15 -9.21 4.57
CA MET A 156 6.90 -8.44 3.36
C MET A 156 6.47 -9.34 2.20
N ASP A 157 5.55 -8.87 1.35
CA ASP A 157 5.07 -9.64 0.21
C ASP A 157 6.14 -9.79 -0.88
N TRP A 158 6.45 -8.69 -1.59
CA TRP A 158 7.49 -8.68 -2.62
C TRP A 158 8.00 -7.27 -2.94
N GLY A 159 9.22 -6.96 -2.49
CA GLY A 159 9.88 -5.66 -2.69
C GLY A 159 10.11 -5.27 -4.14
N GLY A 160 10.35 -6.24 -5.03
CA GLY A 160 10.64 -5.99 -6.45
C GLY A 160 9.45 -5.48 -7.28
N ASN A 161 8.25 -5.41 -6.70
CA ASN A 161 7.05 -4.96 -7.41
C ASN A 161 6.27 -3.96 -6.56
N MET A 162 6.06 -2.76 -7.10
CA MET A 162 5.43 -1.67 -6.38
C MET A 162 4.03 -2.02 -5.84
N PHE A 163 3.19 -2.73 -6.59
CA PHE A 163 1.84 -3.09 -6.11
C PHE A 163 1.92 -4.01 -4.89
N HIS A 164 2.76 -5.03 -4.94
CA HIS A 164 2.97 -5.95 -3.82
C HIS A 164 3.61 -5.25 -2.62
N HIS A 165 4.66 -4.45 -2.85
CA HIS A 165 5.37 -3.81 -1.75
C HIS A 165 4.55 -2.71 -1.07
N PHE A 166 3.68 -2.01 -1.81
CA PHE A 166 2.75 -1.05 -1.21
C PHE A 166 1.65 -1.70 -0.37
N CYS A 167 1.38 -3.01 -0.52
CA CYS A 167 0.61 -3.74 0.48
C CYS A 167 1.30 -3.71 1.85
N ASP A 168 2.63 -3.80 1.88
CA ASP A 168 3.42 -3.80 3.13
C ASP A 168 3.36 -2.42 3.80
N PHE A 169 3.63 -1.34 3.05
CA PHE A 169 3.54 0.03 3.58
C PHE A 169 2.13 0.41 4.02
N PHE A 170 1.11 -0.02 3.26
CA PHE A 170 -0.27 0.23 3.63
C PHE A 170 -0.64 -0.52 4.92
N ASN A 171 -0.29 -1.81 5.04
CA ASN A 171 -0.56 -2.56 6.27
C ASN A 171 0.25 -2.06 7.47
N LEU A 172 1.46 -1.53 7.26
CA LEU A 172 2.20 -0.83 8.31
C LEU A 172 1.44 0.42 8.77
N TYR A 173 0.93 1.25 7.85
CA TYR A 173 0.11 2.40 8.19
C TYR A 173 -1.14 2.02 9.00
N VAL A 174 -1.84 0.95 8.58
CA VAL A 174 -3.00 0.41 9.33
C VAL A 174 -2.58 -0.12 10.70
N THR A 175 -1.40 -0.77 10.79
CA THR A 175 -0.83 -1.25 12.06
C THR A 175 -0.64 -0.10 13.05
N LEU A 176 -0.15 1.06 12.60
CA LEU A 176 -0.01 2.25 13.46
C LEU A 176 -1.36 2.72 14.02
N HIS A 177 -2.43 2.65 13.22
CA HIS A 177 -3.77 2.97 13.69
C HIS A 177 -4.31 1.94 14.70
N VAL A 178 -4.10 0.64 14.46
CA VAL A 178 -4.47 -0.43 15.40
C VAL A 178 -3.72 -0.26 16.72
N ASN A 179 -2.45 0.13 16.67
CA ASN A 179 -1.60 0.44 17.83
C ASN A 179 -1.90 1.82 18.47
N GLY A 180 -3.15 2.28 18.43
CA GLY A 180 -3.55 3.53 19.09
C GLY A 180 -3.09 4.81 18.40
N SER A 181 -2.73 4.77 17.11
CA SER A 181 -2.35 5.95 16.30
C SER A 181 -1.06 6.63 16.74
N TYR A 182 -0.10 5.85 17.22
CA TYR A 182 1.24 6.35 17.53
C TYR A 182 2.05 6.46 16.23
N PHE A 183 2.12 7.66 15.66
CA PHE A 183 2.82 7.96 14.41
C PHE A 183 4.22 8.55 14.63
N ASP A 184 4.87 8.23 15.75
CA ASP A 184 6.28 8.55 15.88
C ASP A 184 7.10 7.80 14.82
N ARG A 185 8.32 8.27 14.57
CA ARG A 185 9.26 7.59 13.66
C ARG A 185 10.38 6.89 14.43
N ASN A 186 10.23 6.72 15.73
CA ASN A 186 11.26 6.18 16.61
C ASN A 186 11.20 4.64 16.74
N SER A 187 10.28 4.00 16.01
CA SER A 187 10.19 2.53 15.96
C SER A 187 11.26 1.95 15.01
N GLN A 188 11.95 0.89 15.42
CA GLN A 188 12.83 0.12 14.54
C GLN A 188 12.00 -0.92 13.78
N ILE A 189 12.13 -0.96 12.46
CA ILE A 189 11.48 -1.98 11.65
C ILE A 189 12.46 -3.13 11.45
N VAL A 190 12.01 -4.34 11.75
CA VAL A 190 12.77 -5.57 11.52
C VAL A 190 12.06 -6.40 10.47
N MET A 191 12.77 -6.64 9.36
CA MET A 191 12.27 -7.46 8.25
C MET A 191 12.35 -8.93 8.64
N TRP A 192 11.19 -9.54 8.89
CA TRP A 192 11.07 -10.96 9.20
C TRP A 192 11.24 -11.80 7.93
N ASP A 193 12.49 -11.92 7.50
CA ASP A 193 12.95 -12.74 6.39
C ASP A 193 14.03 -13.71 6.91
N THR A 194 13.74 -15.00 6.80
CA THR A 194 14.63 -16.09 7.25
C THR A 194 15.53 -16.59 6.12
N ALA A 195 15.35 -16.13 4.88
CA ALA A 195 16.19 -16.49 3.76
C ALA A 195 17.53 -15.76 3.83
N THR A 196 18.61 -16.45 3.45
CA THR A 196 19.96 -15.84 3.42
C THR A 196 20.23 -15.02 2.16
N THR A 197 19.29 -15.01 1.21
CA THR A 197 19.34 -14.16 0.02
C THR A 197 19.01 -12.72 0.37
N HIS A 198 19.73 -11.78 -0.22
CA HIS A 198 19.46 -10.36 -0.04
C HIS A 198 18.03 -9.99 -0.47
N TYR A 199 17.32 -9.24 0.38
CA TYR A 199 16.00 -8.73 0.07
C TYR A 199 16.11 -7.53 -0.87
N TYR A 200 15.69 -7.71 -2.13
CA TYR A 200 15.67 -6.65 -3.12
C TYR A 200 14.50 -5.68 -2.90
N ASP A 201 14.83 -4.42 -2.60
CA ASP A 201 13.89 -3.32 -2.34
C ASP A 201 14.25 -2.03 -3.09
N PRO A 202 13.79 -1.85 -4.34
CA PRO A 202 13.98 -0.61 -5.09
C PRO A 202 13.15 0.57 -4.54
N PHE A 203 12.29 0.36 -3.55
CA PHE A 203 11.46 1.40 -2.94
C PHE A 203 11.86 1.70 -1.50
N SER A 204 13.05 1.27 -1.06
CA SER A 204 13.54 1.41 0.32
C SER A 204 13.51 2.84 0.87
N VAL A 205 13.59 3.86 0.02
CA VAL A 205 13.40 5.26 0.45
C VAL A 205 12.03 5.50 1.10
N SER A 206 11.03 4.67 0.81
CA SER A 206 9.67 4.75 1.38
C SER A 206 9.65 4.47 2.89
N TRP A 207 10.66 3.78 3.43
CA TRP A 207 10.79 3.55 4.88
C TRP A 207 10.96 4.86 5.67
N GLU A 208 11.46 5.92 5.02
CA GLU A 208 11.52 7.26 5.60
C GLU A 208 10.13 7.80 5.98
N ALA A 209 9.05 7.28 5.39
CA ALA A 209 7.71 7.69 5.80
C ALA A 209 7.34 7.21 7.21
N PHE A 210 7.95 6.12 7.68
CA PHE A 210 7.53 5.38 8.86
C PHE A 210 8.56 5.39 9.99
N THR A 211 9.85 5.46 9.67
CA THR A 211 10.91 5.39 10.69
C THR A 211 12.09 6.32 10.37
N THR A 212 12.80 6.75 11.41
CA THR A 212 14.12 7.38 11.35
C THR A 212 15.23 6.41 11.73
N ARG A 213 14.88 5.20 12.18
CA ARG A 213 15.83 4.13 12.51
C ARG A 213 16.11 3.27 11.26
N PRO A 214 17.26 2.60 11.20
CA PRO A 214 17.54 1.67 10.11
C PRO A 214 16.53 0.52 10.12
N VAL A 215 16.09 0.13 8.91
CA VAL A 215 15.34 -1.11 8.71
C VAL A 215 16.34 -2.25 8.68
N VAL A 216 16.20 -3.21 9.60
CA VAL A 216 17.19 -4.28 9.80
C VAL A 216 16.64 -5.64 9.39
N PRO A 217 17.41 -6.50 8.71
CA PRO A 217 17.01 -7.88 8.45
C PRO A 217 17.04 -8.70 9.75
N LEU A 218 16.10 -9.65 9.90
CA LEU A 218 16.04 -10.54 11.05
C LEU A 218 17.35 -11.31 11.29
N LEU A 219 18.05 -11.66 10.20
CA LEU A 219 19.30 -12.43 10.27
C LEU A 219 20.48 -11.68 10.92
N ASP A 220 20.38 -10.36 11.15
CA ASP A 220 21.36 -9.61 11.96
C ASP A 220 21.30 -10.01 13.44
N TRP A 221 20.18 -10.60 13.86
CA TRP A 221 19.94 -11.12 15.20
C TRP A 221 20.07 -12.64 15.27
N ALA A 222 20.44 -13.30 14.16
CA ALA A 222 20.66 -14.74 14.18
C ALA A 222 21.71 -15.13 15.22
N ASP A 223 21.46 -16.24 15.90
CA ASP A 223 22.34 -16.83 16.92
C ASP A 223 22.54 -15.95 18.18
N LYS A 224 21.59 -15.06 18.45
CA LYS A 224 21.58 -14.18 19.63
C LYS A 224 20.30 -14.34 20.45
N LYS A 225 20.43 -14.13 21.76
CA LYS A 225 19.32 -13.89 22.67
C LYS A 225 19.00 -12.41 22.73
N VAL A 226 17.78 -12.07 22.39
CA VAL A 226 17.32 -10.68 22.24
C VAL A 226 16.20 -10.40 23.24
N CYS A 227 16.40 -9.35 24.04
CA CYS A 227 15.41 -8.82 24.97
C CYS A 227 14.82 -7.54 24.38
N LEU A 228 13.50 -7.45 24.28
CA LEU A 228 12.79 -6.33 23.66
C LEU A 228 11.76 -5.74 24.62
N ASP A 229 11.79 -4.43 24.81
CA ASP A 229 10.88 -3.72 25.72
C ASP A 229 9.45 -3.67 25.17
N GLU A 230 9.32 -3.30 23.90
CA GLU A 230 8.04 -3.22 23.21
C GLU A 230 8.18 -3.72 21.77
N VAL A 231 7.30 -4.64 21.38
CA VAL A 231 7.31 -5.26 20.05
C VAL A 231 5.90 -5.28 19.47
N HIS A 232 5.80 -4.95 18.19
CA HIS A 232 4.60 -5.07 17.39
C HIS A 232 4.82 -6.06 16.26
N PHE A 233 3.98 -7.08 16.19
CA PHE A 233 3.86 -7.97 15.05
C PHE A 233 2.82 -7.35 14.11
N SER A 234 3.26 -6.79 12.98
CA SER A 234 2.42 -5.94 12.12
C SER A 234 1.24 -6.70 11.49
N LEU A 235 0.23 -5.98 11.02
CA LEU A 235 -0.71 -6.58 10.07
C LEU A 235 0.03 -7.06 8.81
N LEU A 236 -0.48 -8.14 8.21
CA LEU A 236 0.22 -8.88 7.15
C LEU A 236 -0.43 -8.66 5.78
N PRO A 237 0.37 -8.66 4.68
CA PRO A 237 -0.09 -8.20 3.37
C PRO A 237 -1.11 -9.12 2.68
N ARG A 238 -1.24 -10.39 3.10
CA ARG A 238 -2.11 -11.39 2.47
C ARG A 238 -3.21 -11.94 3.40
N MET A 239 -3.54 -11.24 4.48
CA MET A 239 -4.64 -11.65 5.37
C MET A 239 -5.93 -11.94 4.58
N ARG A 240 -6.68 -12.96 5.03
CA ARG A 240 -8.02 -13.24 4.48
C ARG A 240 -8.95 -12.08 4.77
N SER A 241 -9.59 -11.54 3.73
CA SER A 241 -10.39 -10.31 3.79
C SER A 241 -9.61 -9.12 4.36
N GLY A 242 -8.29 -9.11 4.14
CA GLY A 242 -7.40 -8.05 4.59
C GLY A 242 -7.26 -6.92 3.57
N LEU A 243 -6.61 -5.86 4.04
CA LEU A 243 -6.06 -4.81 3.19
C LEU A 243 -4.63 -5.23 2.81
N TYR A 244 -4.05 -4.90 1.66
CA TYR A 244 -4.55 -4.21 0.47
C TYR A 244 -4.79 -5.19 -0.69
N TYR A 245 -4.14 -6.37 -0.66
CA TYR A 245 -4.12 -7.32 -1.78
C TYR A 245 -5.42 -8.14 -1.90
N ASN A 246 -5.93 -8.64 -0.77
CA ASN A 246 -7.13 -9.50 -0.70
C ASN A 246 -8.39 -8.70 -0.34
N THR A 247 -8.42 -7.42 -0.73
CA THR A 247 -9.48 -6.51 -0.36
C THR A 247 -10.72 -6.76 -1.20
N TYR A 248 -11.86 -6.98 -0.53
CA TYR A 248 -13.15 -6.93 -1.19
C TYR A 248 -13.65 -5.49 -1.18
N VAL A 249 -13.76 -4.86 -2.35
CA VAL A 249 -14.28 -3.48 -2.46
C VAL A 249 -15.77 -3.51 -2.83
N PRO A 250 -16.68 -3.13 -1.92
CA PRO A 250 -18.12 -3.13 -2.17
C PRO A 250 -18.48 -2.35 -3.44
N GLN A 251 -19.41 -2.89 -4.23
CA GLN A 251 -19.68 -2.39 -5.59
C GLN A 251 -20.10 -0.92 -5.61
N LYS A 252 -19.66 -0.20 -6.67
CA LYS A 252 -19.96 1.21 -6.97
C LYS A 252 -19.49 2.25 -5.95
N CYS A 253 -19.22 1.87 -4.70
CA CYS A 253 -18.66 2.76 -3.68
C CYS A 253 -17.28 3.31 -4.09
N VAL A 254 -17.04 4.58 -3.76
CA VAL A 254 -15.83 5.31 -4.09
C VAL A 254 -15.40 6.20 -2.92
N GLY A 255 -14.11 6.19 -2.63
CA GLY A 255 -13.46 7.11 -1.70
C GLY A 255 -13.41 6.61 -0.27
N SER A 256 -12.41 5.77 0.04
CA SER A 256 -12.06 5.38 1.41
C SER A 256 -11.24 6.47 2.08
N ASN A 257 -11.68 6.91 3.25
CA ASN A 257 -10.93 7.88 4.04
C ASN A 257 -9.64 7.29 4.59
N LEU A 258 -9.59 5.99 4.89
CA LEU A 258 -8.35 5.29 5.21
C LEU A 258 -7.30 5.39 4.09
N PHE A 259 -7.70 5.12 2.83
CA PHE A 259 -6.78 5.19 1.68
C PHE A 259 -6.37 6.63 1.33
N ARG A 260 -7.29 7.59 1.44
CA ARG A 260 -6.99 9.02 1.29
C ARG A 260 -6.02 9.51 2.37
N SER A 261 -6.19 9.03 3.60
CA SER A 261 -5.33 9.37 4.73
C SER A 261 -3.94 8.76 4.57
N PHE A 262 -3.85 7.50 4.14
CA PHE A 262 -2.57 6.88 3.77
C PHE A 262 -1.83 7.67 2.70
N SER A 263 -2.50 8.02 1.60
CA SER A 263 -1.93 8.83 0.52
C SER A 263 -1.37 10.15 1.04
N SER A 264 -2.17 10.86 1.85
CA SER A 264 -1.79 12.15 2.43
C SER A 264 -0.63 12.03 3.41
N PHE A 265 -0.69 11.05 4.32
CA PHE A 265 0.37 10.72 5.26
C PHE A 265 1.69 10.44 4.53
N PHE A 266 1.64 9.55 3.53
CA PHE A 266 2.82 9.10 2.82
C PHE A 266 3.47 10.26 2.05
N LEU A 267 2.68 11.01 1.26
CA LEU A 267 3.18 12.16 0.51
C LEU A 267 3.76 13.25 1.43
N GLN A 268 3.10 13.54 2.55
CA GLN A 268 3.59 14.52 3.51
C GLN A 268 4.91 14.09 4.13
N ARG A 269 5.03 12.83 4.57
CA ARG A 269 6.25 12.30 5.19
C ARG A 269 7.41 12.21 4.19
N MET A 270 7.10 11.93 2.93
CA MET A 270 8.07 11.94 1.82
C MET A 270 8.37 13.34 1.29
N GLN A 271 7.78 14.39 1.88
CA GLN A 271 7.97 15.80 1.53
C GLN A 271 7.59 16.13 0.07
N ILE A 272 6.59 15.45 -0.46
CA ILE A 272 6.10 15.66 -1.82
C ILE A 272 5.06 16.78 -1.82
N ARG A 273 5.37 17.86 -2.52
CA ARG A 273 4.52 19.05 -2.58
C ARG A 273 3.51 18.98 -3.72
N GLN A 274 2.26 19.32 -3.40
CA GLN A 274 1.25 19.65 -4.40
C GLN A 274 1.43 21.09 -4.89
N LEU A 275 1.62 21.27 -6.20
CA LEU A 275 1.74 22.60 -6.81
C LEU A 275 0.37 23.22 -7.14
N GLY A 276 -0.70 22.43 -7.02
CA GLY A 276 -2.05 22.81 -7.40
C GLY A 276 -2.20 22.92 -8.92
N PRO A 277 -3.37 23.36 -9.40
CA PRO A 277 -3.61 23.56 -10.82
C PRO A 277 -2.63 24.52 -11.48
N ALA A 278 -2.18 24.19 -12.69
CA ALA A 278 -1.31 25.05 -13.48
C ALA A 278 -2.15 26.02 -14.34
N LEU A 279 -1.55 27.17 -14.66
CA LEU A 279 -2.10 28.17 -15.59
C LEU A 279 -1.09 28.35 -16.73
N LYS A 280 -1.60 28.58 -17.93
CA LYS A 280 -0.87 29.04 -19.11
C LYS A 280 -1.26 30.49 -19.38
N GLU A 281 -0.26 31.30 -19.74
CA GLU A 281 -0.45 32.71 -20.07
C GLU A 281 -1.53 32.90 -21.17
N PRO A 282 -2.42 33.91 -21.07
CA PRO A 282 -2.47 34.88 -19.97
C PRO A 282 -3.18 34.36 -18.71
N GLU A 283 -4.22 33.51 -18.79
CA GLU A 283 -4.97 33.05 -17.60
C GLU A 283 -5.72 31.71 -17.82
N THR A 284 -5.30 30.89 -18.78
CA THR A 284 -6.01 29.63 -19.12
C THR A 284 -5.55 28.46 -18.25
N PRO A 285 -6.45 27.58 -17.77
CA PRO A 285 -6.04 26.35 -17.11
C PRO A 285 -5.14 25.50 -17.99
N LYS A 286 -4.03 25.02 -17.42
CA LYS A 286 -3.11 24.08 -18.06
C LYS A 286 -3.21 22.74 -17.34
N ILE A 287 -3.52 21.68 -18.07
CA ILE A 287 -3.71 20.34 -17.52
C ILE A 287 -2.46 19.52 -17.80
N ARG A 288 -1.82 19.03 -16.74
CA ARG A 288 -0.61 18.22 -16.83
C ARG A 288 -1.00 16.76 -17.03
N VAL A 289 -0.56 16.18 -18.13
CA VAL A 289 -0.82 14.79 -18.50
C VAL A 289 0.48 14.00 -18.44
N THR A 290 0.51 12.96 -17.62
CA THR A 290 1.67 12.06 -17.54
C THR A 290 1.34 10.75 -18.25
N LEU A 291 2.18 10.36 -19.22
CA LEU A 291 2.12 9.04 -19.86
C LEU A 291 3.25 8.16 -19.33
N LEU A 292 2.89 7.14 -18.57
CA LEU A 292 3.83 6.13 -18.07
C LEU A 292 4.11 5.10 -19.18
N GLN A 293 5.30 5.17 -19.75
CA GLN A 293 5.79 4.18 -20.70
C GLN A 293 6.50 3.03 -19.98
N ARG A 294 6.53 1.87 -20.65
CA ARG A 294 7.29 0.69 -20.21
C ARG A 294 8.78 0.93 -20.46
N GLY A 295 9.59 0.62 -19.45
CA GLY A 295 11.04 0.61 -19.64
C GLY A 295 11.50 -0.44 -20.64
N THR A 296 12.72 -0.24 -21.12
CA THR A 296 13.42 -1.11 -22.07
C THR A 296 14.70 -1.67 -21.47
N PRO A 297 14.63 -2.56 -20.46
CA PRO A 297 15.81 -3.27 -20.00
C PRO A 297 16.51 -4.00 -21.16
N GLU A 298 17.83 -3.86 -21.22
CA GLU A 298 18.66 -4.60 -22.16
C GLU A 298 18.50 -6.10 -21.90
N ASN A 299 18.24 -6.87 -22.95
CA ASN A 299 18.13 -8.34 -22.95
C ASN A 299 16.90 -8.97 -22.28
N GLU A 300 15.86 -8.19 -21.94
CA GLU A 300 14.60 -8.75 -21.44
C GLU A 300 13.42 -8.52 -22.40
N LYS A 301 12.60 -9.56 -22.59
CA LYS A 301 11.36 -9.42 -23.34
C LYS A 301 10.34 -8.64 -22.51
N ILE A 302 9.98 -7.45 -22.97
CA ILE A 302 9.00 -6.60 -22.30
C ILE A 302 7.62 -6.75 -22.94
N PHE A 303 6.61 -6.89 -22.10
CA PHE A 303 5.22 -6.99 -22.49
C PHE A 303 4.41 -5.75 -22.11
N ARG A 304 3.17 -5.67 -22.61
CA ARG A 304 2.22 -4.55 -22.46
C ARG A 304 2.83 -3.20 -22.87
N GLN A 305 3.69 -3.22 -23.89
CA GLN A 305 4.19 -2.02 -24.54
C GLN A 305 3.12 -1.43 -25.47
N ILE A 306 3.12 -0.09 -25.57
CA ILE A 306 2.31 0.68 -26.51
C ILE A 306 3.11 0.80 -27.81
N LYS A 307 2.85 -0.08 -28.79
CA LYS A 307 3.67 -0.14 -30.02
C LYS A 307 3.50 1.07 -30.93
N ASN A 308 2.38 1.79 -30.82
CA ASN A 308 2.10 3.00 -31.59
C ASN A 308 2.04 4.26 -30.72
N GLN A 309 2.89 4.34 -29.67
CA GLN A 309 2.91 5.46 -28.74
C GLN A 309 3.01 6.81 -29.44
N LYS A 310 3.85 6.92 -30.48
CA LYS A 310 4.00 8.17 -31.25
C LYS A 310 2.73 8.64 -31.95
N ASP A 311 1.84 7.72 -32.32
CA ASP A 311 0.53 8.09 -32.89
C ASP A 311 -0.40 8.65 -31.81
N LEU A 312 -0.32 8.14 -30.58
CA LEU A 312 -1.06 8.67 -29.43
C LEU A 312 -0.49 10.02 -28.95
N GLU A 313 0.83 10.19 -28.98
CA GLU A 313 1.48 11.46 -28.63
C GLU A 313 1.03 12.59 -29.56
N LYS A 314 0.85 12.32 -30.87
CA LYS A 314 0.34 13.30 -31.85
C LYS A 314 -1.08 13.78 -31.57
N VAL A 315 -1.91 13.00 -30.88
CA VAL A 315 -3.28 13.42 -30.51
C VAL A 315 -3.26 14.66 -29.62
N PHE A 316 -2.18 14.90 -28.88
CA PHE A 316 -2.06 16.09 -28.02
C PHE A 316 -1.90 17.39 -28.81
N ASP A 317 -1.55 17.34 -30.11
CA ASP A 317 -1.49 18.53 -30.98
C ASP A 317 -2.88 19.19 -31.12
N ASP A 318 -3.96 18.42 -30.94
CA ASP A 318 -5.34 18.91 -30.97
C ASP A 318 -5.79 19.55 -29.64
N PHE A 319 -4.97 19.50 -28.59
CA PHE A 319 -5.31 20.00 -27.25
C PHE A 319 -4.25 20.97 -26.71
N PRO A 320 -4.32 22.28 -27.05
CA PRO A 320 -3.29 23.26 -26.72
C PRO A 320 -3.16 23.57 -25.20
N ASP A 321 -4.11 23.13 -24.40
CA ASP A 321 -4.15 23.26 -22.94
C ASP A 321 -3.65 22.02 -22.18
N LEU A 322 -3.40 20.90 -22.87
CA LEU A 322 -2.78 19.71 -22.30
C LEU A 322 -1.25 19.78 -22.43
N GLU A 323 -0.55 19.52 -21.34
CA GLU A 323 0.91 19.35 -21.33
C GLU A 323 1.26 17.89 -21.12
N LEU A 324 1.69 17.23 -22.19
CA LEU A 324 2.14 15.84 -22.12
C LEU A 324 3.57 15.75 -21.55
N LYS A 325 3.75 14.90 -20.55
CA LYS A 325 5.04 14.41 -20.08
C LYS A 325 5.10 12.89 -20.17
N VAL A 326 5.96 12.37 -21.03
CA VAL A 326 6.24 10.92 -21.09
C VAL A 326 7.30 10.57 -20.06
N VAL A 327 7.04 9.56 -19.23
CA VAL A 327 7.94 9.14 -18.16
C VAL A 327 8.16 7.64 -18.15
N GLU A 328 9.37 7.25 -17.77
CA GLU A 328 9.72 5.87 -17.47
C GLU A 328 10.13 5.78 -16.01
N TYR A 329 9.27 5.16 -15.20
CA TYR A 329 9.53 4.97 -13.77
C TYR A 329 10.44 3.78 -13.54
N ASP A 330 11.73 4.02 -13.76
CA ASP A 330 12.84 3.15 -13.42
C ASP A 330 13.68 3.84 -12.34
N TRP A 331 13.98 3.14 -11.24
CA TRP A 331 14.76 3.67 -10.13
C TRP A 331 16.18 4.10 -10.54
N ARG A 332 16.70 3.57 -11.67
CA ARG A 332 18.00 3.96 -12.25
C ARG A 332 17.93 5.28 -13.02
N LYS A 333 16.74 5.68 -13.48
CA LYS A 333 16.51 6.87 -14.31
C LYS A 333 15.83 8.01 -13.56
N MET A 334 15.00 7.67 -12.57
CA MET A 334 14.22 8.63 -11.79
C MET A 334 14.05 8.08 -10.37
N SER A 335 14.50 8.84 -9.38
CA SER A 335 14.33 8.47 -7.98
C SER A 335 12.85 8.33 -7.63
N PHE A 336 12.52 7.47 -6.66
CA PHE A 336 11.12 7.26 -6.30
C PHE A 336 10.43 8.55 -5.82
N LYS A 337 11.15 9.46 -5.13
CA LYS A 337 10.63 10.77 -4.75
C LYS A 337 10.28 11.65 -5.96
N GLU A 338 11.10 11.64 -7.00
CA GLU A 338 10.79 12.34 -8.26
C GLU A 338 9.58 11.73 -8.96
N GLN A 339 9.46 10.39 -8.99
CA GLN A 339 8.27 9.71 -9.52
C GLN A 339 7.00 10.16 -8.77
N LEU A 340 7.03 10.18 -7.43
CA LEU A 340 5.92 10.69 -6.62
C LEU A 340 5.63 12.16 -6.91
N SER A 341 6.66 13.01 -7.10
CA SER A 341 6.48 14.42 -7.42
C SER A 341 5.76 14.62 -8.75
N VAL A 342 6.17 13.87 -9.79
CA VAL A 342 5.49 13.89 -11.10
C VAL A 342 4.07 13.37 -10.98
N THR A 343 3.87 12.20 -10.36
CA THR A 343 2.55 11.60 -10.16
C THR A 343 1.61 12.54 -9.40
N HIS A 344 2.05 13.08 -8.27
CA HIS A 344 1.24 13.95 -7.44
C HIS A 344 0.87 15.24 -8.18
N ASN A 345 1.68 15.67 -9.15
CA ASN A 345 1.44 16.84 -9.97
C ASN A 345 0.90 16.50 -11.38
N SER A 346 0.28 15.34 -11.54
CA SER A 346 -0.41 14.93 -12.77
C SER A 346 -1.93 15.10 -12.62
N ASP A 347 -2.54 15.85 -13.53
CA ASP A 347 -3.99 16.06 -13.55
C ASP A 347 -4.68 14.91 -14.33
N ILE A 348 -3.99 14.31 -15.30
CA ILE A 348 -4.34 13.05 -15.94
C ILE A 348 -3.11 12.14 -15.92
N PHE A 349 -3.26 10.89 -15.49
CA PHE A 349 -2.18 9.91 -15.49
C PHE A 349 -2.57 8.69 -16.31
N ILE A 350 -1.82 8.46 -17.38
CA ILE A 350 -2.09 7.45 -18.39
C ILE A 350 -1.03 6.35 -18.29
N GLY A 351 -1.44 5.08 -18.31
CA GLY A 351 -0.50 3.98 -18.39
C GLY A 351 -1.13 2.64 -18.73
N MET A 352 -0.29 1.71 -19.19
CA MET A 352 -0.69 0.32 -19.39
C MET A 352 -0.73 -0.45 -18.08
N HIS A 353 -1.62 -1.44 -17.96
CA HIS A 353 -1.74 -2.29 -16.78
C HIS A 353 -0.39 -2.82 -16.30
N GLY A 354 -0.08 -2.62 -15.01
CA GLY A 354 1.17 -3.04 -14.39
C GLY A 354 1.48 -2.26 -13.12
N ALA A 355 2.48 -2.73 -12.35
CA ALA A 355 2.78 -2.24 -11.01
C ALA A 355 3.02 -0.73 -10.91
N GLY A 356 3.43 -0.07 -11.99
CA GLY A 356 3.56 1.39 -12.02
C GLY A 356 2.23 2.14 -11.85
N LEU A 357 1.07 1.50 -12.08
CA LEU A 357 -0.24 2.11 -11.81
C LEU A 357 -0.58 2.16 -10.32
N THR A 358 0.23 1.58 -9.43
CA THR A 358 0.14 1.84 -7.98
C THR A 358 0.27 3.33 -7.66
N HIS A 359 0.91 4.10 -8.55
CA HIS A 359 0.95 5.56 -8.49
C HIS A 359 -0.43 6.24 -8.47
N PHE A 360 -1.53 5.55 -8.84
CA PHE A 360 -2.89 6.06 -8.65
C PHE A 360 -3.20 6.44 -7.19
N LEU A 361 -2.54 5.82 -6.21
CA LEU A 361 -2.64 6.21 -4.79
C LEU A 361 -2.23 7.66 -4.55
N PHE A 362 -1.32 8.20 -5.35
CA PHE A 362 -0.66 9.48 -5.09
C PHE A 362 -1.14 10.62 -5.98
N LEU A 363 -2.11 10.36 -6.85
CA LEU A 363 -2.72 11.38 -7.68
C LEU A 363 -3.46 12.45 -6.84
N PRO A 364 -3.57 13.69 -7.34
CA PRO A 364 -4.37 14.71 -6.68
C PRO A 364 -5.87 14.35 -6.75
N PRO A 365 -6.70 14.86 -5.82
CA PRO A 365 -8.12 14.45 -5.72
C PRO A 365 -8.96 14.68 -6.98
N TRP A 366 -8.57 15.62 -7.85
CA TRP A 366 -9.27 15.94 -9.09
C TRP A 366 -8.81 15.13 -10.30
N ALA A 367 -7.79 14.28 -10.14
CA ALA A 367 -7.15 13.63 -11.26
C ALA A 367 -7.98 12.52 -11.90
N VAL A 368 -7.63 12.23 -13.15
CA VAL A 368 -8.10 11.06 -13.88
C VAL A 368 -6.98 10.03 -13.99
N ALA A 369 -7.24 8.83 -13.46
CA ALA A 369 -6.44 7.63 -13.62
C ALA A 369 -6.90 6.88 -14.89
N PHE A 370 -6.10 6.93 -15.95
CA PHE A 370 -6.38 6.29 -17.22
C PHE A 370 -5.53 5.03 -17.39
N GLU A 371 -6.13 3.88 -17.13
CA GLU A 371 -5.54 2.59 -17.48
C GLU A 371 -5.87 2.24 -18.94
N LEU A 372 -4.90 2.38 -19.83
CA LEU A 372 -5.08 2.16 -21.28
C LEU A 372 -5.67 0.80 -21.61
N TYR A 373 -5.27 -0.26 -20.91
CA TYR A 373 -5.95 -1.54 -21.03
C TYR A 373 -5.59 -2.39 -19.83
N ASN A 374 -6.61 -2.92 -19.16
CA ASN A 374 -6.48 -3.74 -17.96
C ASN A 374 -5.98 -5.18 -18.23
N CYS A 375 -5.82 -5.58 -19.50
CA CYS A 375 -5.35 -6.92 -19.86
C CYS A 375 -6.21 -8.04 -19.24
N ASP A 376 -7.53 -7.81 -19.20
CA ASP A 376 -8.55 -8.67 -18.60
C ASP A 376 -8.39 -8.88 -17.08
N ASP A 377 -7.60 -8.02 -16.42
CA ASP A 377 -7.46 -7.95 -14.97
C ASP A 377 -7.91 -6.57 -14.47
N LYS A 378 -9.23 -6.37 -14.47
CA LYS A 378 -9.86 -5.09 -14.19
C LYS A 378 -9.66 -4.65 -12.74
N ASP A 379 -9.87 -5.56 -11.80
CA ASP A 379 -10.20 -5.17 -10.43
C ASP A 379 -9.02 -4.49 -9.73
N CYS A 380 -7.77 -4.92 -9.99
CA CYS A 380 -6.57 -4.42 -9.30
C CYS A 380 -6.45 -2.88 -9.25
N TYR A 381 -6.36 -2.21 -10.40
CA TYR A 381 -6.16 -0.76 -10.46
C TYR A 381 -7.47 0.03 -10.52
N TYR A 382 -8.54 -0.60 -10.99
CA TYR A 382 -9.89 -0.05 -10.90
C TYR A 382 -10.28 0.19 -9.44
N ASP A 383 -10.13 -0.84 -8.59
CA ASP A 383 -10.46 -0.74 -7.18
C ASP A 383 -9.49 0.19 -6.46
N LEU A 384 -8.21 0.21 -6.83
CA LEU A 384 -7.27 1.18 -6.28
C LEU A 384 -7.70 2.63 -6.51
N ALA A 385 -8.07 2.96 -7.74
CA ALA A 385 -8.56 4.30 -8.08
C ALA A 385 -9.86 4.64 -7.33
N ARG A 386 -10.78 3.66 -7.20
CA ARG A 386 -12.01 3.81 -6.41
C ARG A 386 -11.74 4.04 -4.93
N LEU A 387 -10.86 3.25 -4.33
CA LEU A 387 -10.46 3.38 -2.92
C LEU A 387 -9.82 4.74 -2.67
N ARG A 388 -8.92 5.18 -3.55
CA ARG A 388 -8.34 6.53 -3.48
C ARG A 388 -9.37 7.64 -3.73
N GLY A 389 -10.41 7.35 -4.49
CA GLY A 389 -11.48 8.28 -4.86
C GLY A 389 -11.12 9.20 -6.02
N VAL A 390 -10.28 8.74 -6.95
CA VAL A 390 -9.97 9.45 -8.20
C VAL A 390 -10.77 8.83 -9.35
N LYS A 391 -11.03 9.62 -10.41
CA LYS A 391 -11.78 9.13 -11.57
C LYS A 391 -10.94 8.09 -12.30
N TYR A 392 -11.48 6.89 -12.46
CA TYR A 392 -10.89 5.87 -13.32
C TYR A 392 -11.55 5.87 -14.70
N VAL A 393 -10.74 5.76 -15.74
CA VAL A 393 -11.18 5.49 -17.11
C VAL A 393 -10.30 4.39 -17.71
N THR A 394 -10.87 3.61 -18.62
CA THR A 394 -10.14 2.59 -19.38
C THR A 394 -10.67 2.55 -20.81
N TRP A 395 -9.99 1.81 -21.67
CA TRP A 395 -10.27 1.80 -23.11
C TRP A 395 -11.60 1.17 -23.48
N SER A 396 -11.99 0.11 -22.78
CA SER A 396 -13.27 -0.57 -22.97
C SER A 396 -14.28 -0.14 -21.89
N ASP A 397 -15.19 0.77 -22.23
CA ASP A 397 -16.35 1.03 -21.39
C ASP A 397 -17.37 -0.12 -21.55
N GLY A 398 -17.44 -0.98 -20.53
CA GLY A 398 -18.50 -1.99 -20.43
C GLY A 398 -18.33 -3.24 -21.30
N GLY A 399 -17.10 -3.54 -21.75
CA GLY A 399 -16.83 -4.79 -22.47
C GLY A 399 -17.35 -4.84 -23.91
N ASN A 400 -17.62 -3.69 -24.53
CA ASN A 400 -17.94 -3.63 -25.96
C ASN A 400 -16.76 -4.17 -26.79
N PRO A 401 -16.91 -5.30 -27.52
CA PRO A 401 -15.83 -5.93 -28.28
C PRO A 401 -15.25 -5.03 -29.38
N VAL A 402 -16.03 -4.07 -29.88
CA VAL A 402 -15.59 -3.11 -30.90
C VAL A 402 -14.48 -2.22 -30.37
N ASN A 403 -14.52 -1.93 -29.07
CA ASN A 403 -13.55 -1.09 -28.38
C ASN A 403 -12.46 -1.93 -27.70
N THR A 404 -12.28 -3.21 -28.03
CA THR A 404 -11.16 -4.00 -27.52
C THR A 404 -9.88 -3.60 -28.25
N PRO A 405 -8.79 -3.23 -27.55
CA PRO A 405 -7.54 -2.87 -28.21
C PRO A 405 -6.97 -4.08 -28.97
N LYS A 406 -6.28 -3.82 -30.09
CA LYS A 406 -5.75 -4.90 -30.93
C LYS A 406 -4.36 -5.33 -30.44
N PRO A 407 -4.12 -6.63 -30.21
CA PRO A 407 -2.78 -7.10 -29.92
C PRO A 407 -1.90 -6.90 -31.16
N SER A 408 -0.73 -6.30 -30.95
CA SER A 408 0.29 -6.10 -31.98
C SER A 408 1.30 -7.22 -32.01
N GLU A 409 1.57 -7.82 -30.84
CA GLU A 409 2.49 -8.95 -30.70
C GLU A 409 1.98 -9.79 -29.53
N GLN A 410 1.68 -11.06 -29.79
CA GLN A 410 1.26 -11.98 -28.74
C GLN A 410 2.47 -12.76 -28.22
N GLY A 411 2.86 -12.52 -26.98
CA GLY A 411 3.80 -13.37 -26.27
C GLY A 411 3.15 -14.58 -25.62
N LYS A 412 3.98 -15.55 -25.26
CA LYS A 412 3.59 -16.74 -24.50
C LYS A 412 4.40 -16.79 -23.20
N HIS A 413 3.72 -16.84 -22.05
CA HIS A 413 4.38 -17.07 -20.78
C HIS A 413 4.57 -18.56 -20.54
N HIS A 414 5.74 -18.97 -20.05
CA HIS A 414 6.07 -20.38 -19.81
C HIS A 414 5.04 -21.07 -18.88
N LYS A 415 4.57 -20.37 -17.84
CA LYS A 415 3.59 -20.90 -16.86
C LYS A 415 2.13 -20.62 -17.19
N TYR A 416 1.82 -19.51 -17.85
CA TYR A 416 0.44 -19.00 -17.98
C TYR A 416 -0.08 -19.05 -19.42
N GLY A 417 0.71 -19.57 -20.36
CA GLY A 417 0.33 -19.72 -21.75
C GLY A 417 0.06 -18.37 -22.43
N GLN A 418 -1.00 -18.32 -23.24
CA GLN A 418 -1.49 -17.09 -23.85
C GLN A 418 -2.31 -16.31 -22.83
N ASN A 419 -1.81 -15.15 -22.45
CA ASN A 419 -2.52 -14.25 -21.55
C ASN A 419 -2.26 -12.80 -22.02
N PRO A 420 -3.29 -11.93 -22.09
CA PRO A 420 -3.19 -10.54 -22.55
C PRO A 420 -2.07 -9.73 -21.88
N LYS A 421 -1.71 -10.10 -20.65
CA LYS A 421 -0.61 -9.47 -19.92
C LYS A 421 0.74 -9.70 -20.60
N PHE A 422 0.92 -10.76 -21.39
CA PHE A 422 2.17 -11.05 -22.09
C PHE A 422 2.11 -10.64 -23.56
N TRP A 423 1.21 -9.71 -23.92
CA TRP A 423 1.10 -9.18 -25.28
C TRP A 423 1.50 -7.71 -25.32
N ASN A 424 1.87 -7.22 -26.50
CA ASN A 424 2.06 -5.80 -26.79
C ASN A 424 0.88 -5.29 -27.62
N TRP A 425 0.54 -4.01 -27.45
CA TRP A 425 -0.76 -3.48 -27.87
C TRP A 425 -0.61 -2.28 -28.80
N ARG A 426 -1.60 -2.14 -29.68
CA ARG A 426 -1.84 -0.92 -30.46
C ARG A 426 -3.21 -0.35 -30.12
N PHE A 427 -3.28 0.96 -30.15
CA PHE A 427 -4.44 1.73 -29.73
C PHE A 427 -4.88 2.67 -30.84
N GLU A 428 -6.18 2.79 -31.06
CA GLU A 428 -6.74 3.61 -32.14
C GLU A 428 -6.72 5.10 -31.72
N PRO A 429 -6.00 6.00 -32.44
CA PRO A 429 -5.83 7.38 -32.02
C PRO A 429 -7.13 8.18 -31.83
N GLN A 430 -8.16 7.94 -32.64
CA GLN A 430 -9.43 8.66 -32.52
C GLN A 430 -10.16 8.30 -31.21
N ARG A 431 -10.19 7.02 -30.84
CA ARG A 431 -10.74 6.59 -29.53
C ARG A 431 -9.92 7.12 -28.36
N PHE A 432 -8.58 7.15 -28.48
CA PHE A 432 -7.75 7.77 -27.45
C PHE A 432 -8.09 9.25 -27.26
N LYS A 433 -8.31 9.99 -28.37
CA LYS A 433 -8.73 11.39 -28.36
C LYS A 433 -10.06 11.61 -27.64
N GLU A 434 -11.05 10.74 -27.87
CA GLU A 434 -12.35 10.80 -27.19
C GLU A 434 -12.21 10.66 -25.67
N ILE A 435 -11.53 9.61 -25.21
CA ILE A 435 -11.33 9.36 -23.77
C ILE A 435 -10.52 10.50 -23.14
N LEU A 436 -9.50 10.99 -23.84
CA LEU A 436 -8.69 12.12 -23.37
C LEU A 436 -9.53 13.40 -23.23
N SER A 437 -10.45 13.66 -24.17
CA SER A 437 -11.39 14.77 -24.10
C SER A 437 -12.33 14.64 -22.89
N GLU A 438 -12.87 13.45 -22.63
CA GLU A 438 -13.70 13.19 -21.44
C GLU A 438 -12.93 13.39 -20.13
N ALA A 439 -11.69 12.89 -20.07
CA ALA A 439 -10.81 13.05 -18.92
C ALA A 439 -10.48 14.53 -18.67
N ARG A 440 -10.18 15.28 -19.73
CA ARG A 440 -9.95 16.73 -19.70
C ARG A 440 -11.17 17.47 -19.14
N GLU A 441 -12.37 17.20 -19.67
CA GLU A 441 -13.60 17.82 -19.19
C GLU A 441 -13.89 17.48 -17.73
N TYR A 442 -13.61 16.25 -17.29
CA TYR A 442 -13.75 15.87 -15.88
C TYR A 442 -12.86 16.73 -14.98
N VAL A 443 -11.57 16.89 -15.31
CA VAL A 443 -10.63 17.69 -14.52
C VAL A 443 -11.09 19.15 -14.45
N LEU A 444 -11.41 19.75 -15.60
CA LEU A 444 -11.86 21.14 -15.67
C LEU A 444 -13.14 21.38 -14.88
N ASN A 445 -14.02 20.39 -14.82
CA ASN A 445 -15.30 20.49 -14.12
C ASN A 445 -15.25 20.08 -12.64
N HIS A 446 -14.16 19.49 -12.17
CA HIS A 446 -14.01 19.05 -10.79
C HIS A 446 -14.05 20.24 -9.81
N ALA A 447 -14.92 20.17 -8.80
CA ALA A 447 -15.19 21.28 -7.87
C ALA A 447 -13.91 21.80 -7.17
N THR A 448 -13.06 20.90 -6.68
CA THR A 448 -11.78 21.27 -6.06
C THR A 448 -10.83 21.97 -7.04
N TYR A 449 -10.77 21.50 -8.29
CA TYR A 449 -9.90 22.08 -9.31
C TYR A 449 -10.35 23.51 -9.65
N LYS A 450 -11.65 23.69 -9.93
CA LYS A 450 -12.28 25.00 -10.15
C LYS A 450 -12.02 25.98 -9.01
N SER A 451 -12.22 25.52 -7.77
CA SER A 451 -11.99 26.35 -6.57
C SER A 451 -10.53 26.82 -6.47
N LEU A 452 -9.57 25.93 -6.73
CA LEU A 452 -8.14 26.24 -6.67
C LEU A 452 -7.69 27.16 -7.81
N ILE A 453 -8.20 26.95 -9.04
CA ILE A 453 -7.97 27.86 -10.18
C ILE A 453 -8.49 29.26 -9.86
N SER A 454 -9.74 29.39 -9.40
CA SER A 454 -10.35 30.67 -9.04
C SER A 454 -9.52 31.42 -7.98
N LYS A 455 -9.07 30.72 -6.93
CA LYS A 455 -8.18 31.27 -5.91
C LYS A 455 -6.81 31.69 -6.43
N LYS A 456 -6.30 31.03 -7.48
CA LYS A 456 -5.00 31.36 -8.08
C LYS A 456 -5.09 32.58 -8.97
N LEU A 457 -6.15 32.68 -9.77
CA LEU A 457 -6.46 33.85 -10.62
C LEU A 457 -6.69 35.11 -9.77
N SER A 458 -7.46 35.02 -8.68
CA SER A 458 -7.66 36.18 -7.78
C SER A 458 -6.36 36.66 -7.14
N LYS A 459 -5.44 35.74 -6.80
CA LYS A 459 -4.11 36.10 -6.27
C LYS A 459 -3.19 36.75 -7.31
N GLN A 460 -3.31 36.40 -8.60
CA GLN A 460 -2.54 37.06 -9.67
C GLN A 460 -3.07 38.48 -9.91
N LYS A 461 -4.40 38.66 -9.94
CA LYS A 461 -5.04 39.98 -10.09
C LYS A 461 -4.75 40.95 -8.94
N ASN A 462 -4.55 40.44 -7.72
CA ASN A 462 -4.18 41.29 -6.58
C ASN A 462 -2.67 41.64 -6.54
N LYS A 463 -1.85 41.04 -7.41
CA LYS A 463 -0.40 41.27 -7.49
C LYS A 463 0.02 42.10 -8.72
N ALA A 464 -0.79 42.06 -9.78
CA ALA A 464 -0.73 43.00 -10.90
C ALA A 464 -1.39 44.32 -10.50
#